data_AF-A0A9R1A3I9-F1
#
_entry.id   AF-A0A9R1A3I9-F1
#
_cell.length_a   1.000
_cell.length_b   1.000
_cell.length_c   1.000
_cell.angle_alpha   90.00
_cell.angle_beta   90.00
_cell.angle_gamma   90.00
#
_symmetry.space_group_name_H-M   'P 1'
#
loop_
_entity.id
_entity.type
_entity.pdbx_description
1 polymer ?
#
loop_
_entity_poly.entity_id
_entity_poly.type
_entity_poly.pdbx_seq_one_letter_code
_entity_poly.pdbx_strand_id
1 'polypeptide(L)'
;MVLFQYLVRTLEADFVPRHIAYKESLDWVIIRESVLNVLLGSRKLVFKMFVKNCISLLNQHQREVEDDISSKSASDLDSSLTFPLVEFEREALISVKKLFIMVINLDLIRKEADKLGLTSRADGLRNPILEVILEELTYNTIYLSPFLLAFTEWKWKLQIILLYFSRYQVKAALRTRRSDNSQQDLTVESALSMFSTEASAKAMVKMMCPEVAQLLLAHAYQVCLSVDGGSSEANDAAKMMGASLLEISCKFVLAFQNLRKINTNIQISQFEKEALFTAATLTRKLQNE
;
A
#
# COMPACT_ATOMS: atom_id res chain seq x y z
N MET A 1 -12.03 -5.92 -20.95
CA MET A 1 -10.71 -5.72 -20.31
C MET A 1 -9.66 -5.13 -21.25
N VAL A 2 -9.57 -5.57 -22.52
CA VAL A 2 -8.62 -5.02 -23.52
C VAL A 2 -8.71 -3.49 -23.71
N LEU A 3 -9.92 -2.92 -23.75
CA LEU A 3 -10.11 -1.47 -23.87
C LEU A 3 -9.50 -0.69 -22.68
N PHE A 4 -9.59 -1.26 -21.47
CA PHE A 4 -9.00 -0.66 -20.27
C PHE A 4 -7.47 -0.72 -20.32
N GLN A 5 -6.91 -1.85 -20.76
CA GLN A 5 -5.46 -1.99 -20.97
C GLN A 5 -4.95 -0.99 -22.00
N TYR A 6 -5.66 -0.83 -23.13
CA TYR A 6 -5.33 0.17 -24.15
C TYR A 6 -5.35 1.58 -23.57
N LEU A 7 -6.41 1.93 -22.81
CA LEU A 7 -6.49 3.23 -22.13
C LEU A 7 -5.28 3.47 -21.21
N VAL A 8 -4.94 2.50 -20.35
CA VAL A 8 -3.80 2.65 -19.43
C VAL A 8 -2.49 2.84 -20.20
N ARG A 9 -2.27 2.09 -21.28
CA ARG A 9 -1.08 2.26 -22.14
C ARG A 9 -1.04 3.63 -22.81
N THR A 10 -2.18 4.16 -23.27
CA THR A 10 -2.25 5.53 -23.83
C THR A 10 -1.95 6.58 -22.76
N LEU A 11 -2.48 6.42 -21.55
CA LEU A 11 -2.20 7.32 -20.43
C LEU A 11 -0.72 7.28 -20.04
N GLU A 12 -0.11 6.09 -20.01
CA GLU A 12 1.31 5.88 -19.71
C GLU A 12 2.21 6.54 -20.76
N ALA A 13 1.90 6.36 -22.05
CA ALA A 13 2.65 6.95 -23.16
C ALA A 13 2.62 8.49 -23.16
N ASP A 14 1.56 9.11 -22.65
CA ASP A 14 1.48 10.57 -22.50
C ASP A 14 2.11 11.06 -21.18
N PHE A 15 1.80 10.41 -20.06
CA PHE A 15 2.18 10.87 -18.73
C PHE A 15 3.67 10.71 -18.44
N VAL A 16 4.28 9.60 -18.83
CA VAL A 16 5.70 9.31 -18.48
C VAL A 16 6.66 10.32 -19.10
N PRO A 17 6.60 10.65 -20.41
CA PRO A 17 7.46 11.68 -20.99
C PRO A 17 7.25 13.07 -20.37
N ARG A 18 5.99 13.42 -20.07
CA ARG A 18 5.64 14.69 -19.41
C ARG A 18 6.22 14.78 -18.00
N HIS A 19 6.21 13.68 -17.25
CA HIS A 19 6.84 13.59 -15.94
C HIS A 19 8.36 13.81 -16.01
N ILE A 20 9.03 13.23 -17.01
CA ILE A 20 10.47 13.46 -17.22
C ILE A 20 10.73 14.94 -17.52
N ALA A 21 10.00 15.52 -18.48
CA ALA A 21 10.14 16.94 -18.84
C ALA A 21 9.82 17.89 -17.67
N TYR A 22 8.85 17.56 -16.82
CA TYR A 22 8.55 18.31 -15.60
C TYR A 22 9.71 18.28 -14.61
N LYS A 23 10.38 17.15 -14.41
CA LYS A 23 11.53 17.07 -13.50
C LYS A 23 12.67 17.98 -13.92
N GLU A 24 12.83 18.21 -15.23
CA GLU A 24 13.87 19.07 -15.78
C GLU A 24 13.49 20.56 -15.78
N SER A 25 12.23 20.87 -16.10
CA SER A 25 11.76 22.26 -16.28
C SER A 25 11.07 22.87 -15.05
N LEU A 26 10.54 22.03 -14.16
CA LEU A 26 9.60 22.39 -13.09
C LEU A 26 8.34 23.10 -13.60
N ASP A 27 8.00 22.97 -14.88
CA ASP A 27 6.81 23.59 -15.44
C ASP A 27 5.56 22.72 -15.20
N TRP A 28 4.78 23.09 -14.18
CA TRP A 28 3.52 22.41 -13.82
C TRP A 28 2.53 22.29 -14.99
N VAL A 29 2.57 23.22 -15.96
CA VAL A 29 1.65 23.20 -17.12
C VAL A 29 1.77 21.89 -17.90
N ILE A 30 2.99 21.36 -18.03
CA ILE A 30 3.27 20.10 -18.75
C ILE A 30 2.47 18.93 -18.15
N ILE A 31 2.38 18.86 -16.81
CA ILE A 31 1.66 17.82 -16.07
C ILE A 31 0.17 18.10 -16.03
N ARG A 32 -0.20 19.36 -15.83
CA ARG A 32 -1.59 19.81 -15.81
C ARG A 32 -2.33 19.40 -17.09
N GLU A 33 -1.64 19.48 -18.23
CA GLU A 33 -2.17 19.13 -19.54
C GLU A 33 -2.06 17.64 -19.89
N SER A 34 -1.49 16.81 -19.02
CA SER A 34 -1.47 15.36 -19.24
C SER A 34 -2.89 14.80 -19.33
N VAL A 35 -3.09 13.83 -20.22
CA VAL A 35 -4.38 13.16 -20.43
C VAL A 35 -4.85 12.53 -19.12
N LEU A 36 -3.93 12.02 -18.31
CA LEU A 36 -4.21 11.49 -16.99
C LEU A 36 -4.82 12.56 -16.06
N ASN A 37 -4.21 13.73 -15.94
CA ASN A 37 -4.73 14.80 -15.08
C ASN A 37 -6.09 15.30 -15.57
N VAL A 38 -6.25 15.48 -16.88
CA VAL A 38 -7.53 15.89 -17.49
C VAL A 38 -8.64 14.86 -17.24
N LEU A 39 -8.35 13.58 -17.40
CA LEU A 39 -9.30 12.49 -17.15
C LEU A 39 -9.75 12.48 -15.69
N LEU A 40 -8.81 12.59 -14.75
CA LEU A 40 -9.09 12.55 -13.31
C LEU A 40 -9.80 13.80 -12.81
N GLY A 41 -9.60 14.95 -13.46
CA GLY A 41 -10.33 16.20 -13.20
C GLY A 41 -11.70 16.27 -13.86
N SER A 42 -12.06 15.31 -14.71
CA SER A 42 -13.33 15.31 -15.44
C SER A 42 -14.52 15.12 -14.51
N ARG A 43 -15.52 16.01 -14.62
CA ARG A 43 -16.80 15.88 -13.89
C ARG A 43 -17.58 14.62 -14.25
N LYS A 44 -17.27 13.99 -15.39
CA LYS A 44 -17.89 12.73 -15.82
C LYS A 44 -17.33 11.51 -15.08
N LEU A 45 -16.15 11.63 -14.47
CA LEU A 45 -15.51 10.55 -13.72
C LEU A 45 -15.77 10.72 -12.23
N VAL A 46 -16.57 9.82 -11.65
CA VAL A 46 -16.72 9.73 -10.20
C VAL A 46 -15.49 9.01 -9.62
N PHE A 47 -14.43 9.76 -9.34
CA PHE A 47 -13.11 9.21 -8.99
C PHE A 47 -13.15 8.18 -7.84
N LYS A 48 -13.90 8.47 -6.76
CA LYS A 48 -14.02 7.54 -5.63
C LYS A 48 -14.62 6.19 -6.04
N MET A 49 -15.69 6.23 -6.84
CA MET A 49 -16.33 5.01 -7.37
C MET A 49 -15.40 4.27 -8.33
N PHE A 50 -14.66 5.01 -9.15
CA PHE A 50 -13.67 4.42 -10.04
C PHE A 50 -12.58 3.64 -9.29
N VAL A 51 -11.96 4.24 -8.27
CA VAL A 51 -10.95 3.58 -7.43
C VAL A 51 -11.54 2.35 -6.74
N LYS A 52 -12.76 2.46 -6.20
CA LYS A 52 -13.46 1.33 -5.57
C LYS A 52 -13.64 0.15 -6.54
N ASN A 53 -14.07 0.41 -7.77
CA ASN A 53 -14.24 -0.62 -8.80
C ASN A 53 -12.90 -1.26 -9.19
N CYS A 54 -11.81 -0.48 -9.23
CA CYS A 54 -10.47 -1.02 -9.42
C CYS A 54 -10.04 -1.93 -8.26
N ILE A 55 -10.30 -1.55 -7.01
CA ILE A 55 -10.01 -2.38 -5.83
C ILE A 55 -10.83 -3.66 -5.85
N SER A 56 -12.13 -3.60 -6.15
CA SER A 56 -12.95 -4.81 -6.25
C SER A 56 -12.43 -5.77 -7.32
N LEU A 57 -11.96 -5.24 -8.46
CA LEU A 57 -11.35 -6.03 -9.53
C LEU A 57 -10.04 -6.69 -9.08
N LEU A 58 -9.17 -5.96 -8.36
CA LEU A 58 -7.94 -6.54 -7.78
C LEU A 58 -8.26 -7.72 -6.83
N ASN A 59 -9.37 -7.63 -6.10
CA ASN A 59 -9.75 -8.60 -5.08
C ASN A 59 -10.51 -9.82 -5.61
N GLN A 60 -11.25 -9.69 -6.72
CA GLN A 60 -11.94 -10.82 -7.35
C GLN A 60 -10.94 -11.89 -7.82
N HIS A 61 -9.88 -11.45 -8.50
CA HIS A 61 -8.86 -12.36 -9.05
C HIS A 61 -8.09 -13.14 -7.97
N GLN A 62 -7.81 -12.53 -6.81
CA GLN A 62 -7.10 -13.22 -5.73
C GLN A 62 -7.96 -14.31 -5.08
N ARG A 63 -9.28 -14.11 -4.99
CA ARG A 63 -10.21 -15.12 -4.49
C ARG A 63 -10.32 -16.32 -5.42
N GLU A 64 -10.38 -16.07 -6.72
CA GLU A 64 -10.39 -17.13 -7.74
C GLU A 64 -9.10 -17.94 -7.73
N VAL A 65 -7.94 -17.31 -7.49
CA VAL A 65 -6.65 -18.02 -7.34
C VAL A 65 -6.60 -18.87 -6.07
N GLU A 66 -7.10 -18.39 -4.93
CA GLU A 66 -7.18 -19.17 -3.69
C GLU A 66 -8.16 -20.36 -3.81
N ASP A 67 -9.32 -20.16 -4.42
CA ASP A 67 -10.33 -21.21 -4.64
C ASP A 67 -9.87 -22.24 -5.68
N ASP A 68 -9.13 -21.85 -6.72
CA ASP A 68 -8.52 -22.75 -7.69
C ASP A 68 -7.43 -23.63 -7.07
N ILE A 69 -6.62 -23.08 -6.16
CA ILE A 69 -5.57 -23.85 -5.45
C ILE A 69 -6.23 -24.84 -4.47
N SER A 70 -7.37 -24.48 -3.88
CA SER A 70 -8.16 -25.38 -3.02
C SER A 70 -8.92 -26.47 -3.81
N SER A 71 -9.33 -26.20 -5.05
CA SER A 71 -10.19 -27.10 -5.85
C SER A 71 -9.45 -27.98 -6.86
N LYS A 72 -8.19 -27.64 -7.21
CA LYS A 72 -7.33 -28.45 -8.11
C LYS A 72 -6.87 -29.81 -7.54
N SER A 73 -7.50 -30.29 -6.47
CA SER A 73 -7.42 -31.70 -6.06
C SER A 73 -8.42 -32.61 -6.79
N ALA A 74 -9.33 -32.07 -7.61
CA ALA A 74 -10.23 -32.88 -8.43
C ALA A 74 -10.63 -32.21 -9.76
N SER A 75 -10.46 -32.97 -10.85
CA SER A 75 -10.95 -32.76 -12.23
C SER A 75 -10.07 -31.96 -13.21
N ASP A 76 -9.29 -32.72 -13.98
CA ASP A 76 -8.89 -32.38 -15.35
C ASP A 76 -10.11 -32.52 -16.27
N LEU A 77 -10.46 -31.45 -17.01
CA LEU A 77 -11.02 -31.43 -18.39
C LEU A 77 -11.77 -30.09 -18.68
N ASP A 78 -11.12 -28.92 -18.59
CA ASP A 78 -11.53 -27.74 -19.39
C ASP A 78 -10.43 -26.67 -19.55
N SER A 79 -9.20 -27.13 -19.73
CA SER A 79 -7.99 -26.30 -19.62
C SER A 79 -7.80 -25.31 -20.79
N SER A 80 -8.34 -25.57 -21.98
CA SER A 80 -7.97 -24.78 -23.18
C SER A 80 -8.67 -23.42 -23.35
N LEU A 81 -9.86 -23.23 -22.78
CA LEU A 81 -10.62 -21.97 -22.82
C LEU A 81 -10.43 -21.12 -21.55
N THR A 82 -9.94 -21.74 -20.48
CA THR A 82 -9.62 -21.08 -19.20
C THR A 82 -8.28 -20.36 -19.26
N PHE A 83 -7.28 -20.87 -19.99
CA PHE A 83 -5.97 -20.22 -20.15
C PHE A 83 -6.04 -18.79 -20.74
N PRO A 84 -6.75 -18.52 -21.85
CA PRO A 84 -6.82 -17.17 -22.41
C PRO A 84 -7.53 -16.19 -21.47
N LEU A 85 -8.61 -16.63 -20.80
CA LEU A 85 -9.40 -15.78 -19.90
C LEU A 85 -8.58 -15.32 -18.68
N VAL A 86 -7.86 -16.25 -18.05
CA VAL A 86 -6.97 -15.98 -16.91
C VAL A 86 -5.83 -15.02 -17.31
N GLU A 87 -5.30 -15.15 -18.54
CA GLU A 87 -4.26 -14.27 -19.06
C GLU A 87 -4.79 -12.84 -19.30
N PHE A 88 -6.01 -12.70 -19.83
CA PHE A 88 -6.64 -11.39 -20.00
C PHE A 88 -6.93 -10.68 -18.67
N GLU A 89 -7.33 -11.44 -17.64
CA GLU A 89 -7.57 -10.92 -16.30
C GLU A 89 -6.28 -10.49 -15.61
N ARG A 90 -5.21 -11.28 -15.73
CA ARG A 90 -3.88 -10.92 -15.24
C ARG A 90 -3.38 -9.62 -15.87
N GLU A 91 -3.51 -9.47 -17.19
CA GLU A 91 -3.06 -8.26 -17.88
C GLU A 91 -3.91 -7.03 -17.49
N ALA A 92 -5.19 -7.22 -17.17
CA ALA A 92 -6.02 -6.16 -16.62
C ALA A 92 -5.60 -5.77 -15.19
N LEU A 93 -5.24 -6.74 -14.34
CA LEU A 93 -4.69 -6.51 -13.01
C LEU A 93 -3.40 -5.66 -13.10
N ILE A 94 -2.49 -6.03 -14.00
CA ILE A 94 -1.26 -5.28 -14.27
C ILE A 94 -1.60 -3.85 -14.69
N SER A 95 -2.60 -3.67 -15.54
CA SER A 95 -3.05 -2.34 -15.97
C SER A 95 -3.65 -1.52 -14.83
N VAL A 96 -4.39 -2.12 -13.90
CA VAL A 96 -4.90 -1.43 -12.70
C VAL A 96 -3.74 -0.96 -11.82
N LYS A 97 -2.74 -1.83 -11.57
CA LYS A 97 -1.56 -1.45 -10.76
C LYS A 97 -0.81 -0.30 -11.40
N LYS A 98 -0.52 -0.39 -12.70
CA LYS A 98 0.12 0.69 -13.48
C LYS A 98 -0.64 2.00 -13.35
N LEU A 99 -1.97 1.96 -13.51
CA LEU A 99 -2.80 3.14 -13.35
C LEU A 99 -2.68 3.73 -11.94
N PHE A 100 -2.77 2.91 -10.90
CA PHE A 100 -2.62 3.38 -9.52
C PHE A 100 -1.26 4.06 -9.30
N ILE A 101 -0.17 3.47 -9.78
CA ILE A 101 1.17 4.06 -9.67
C ILE A 101 1.23 5.42 -10.39
N MET A 102 0.70 5.53 -11.61
CA MET A 102 0.67 6.81 -12.33
C MET A 102 -0.13 7.87 -11.58
N VAL A 103 -1.29 7.51 -11.02
CA VAL A 103 -2.13 8.45 -10.26
C VAL A 103 -1.44 8.86 -8.95
N ILE A 104 -0.77 7.93 -8.27
CA ILE A 104 0.03 8.22 -7.06
C ILE A 104 1.15 9.21 -7.41
N ASN A 105 1.89 8.96 -8.50
CA ASN A 105 2.95 9.86 -8.96
C ASN A 105 2.40 11.25 -9.31
N LEU A 106 1.26 11.33 -9.99
CA LEU A 106 0.59 12.60 -10.26
C LEU A 106 0.26 13.35 -8.96
N ASP A 107 -0.28 12.65 -7.96
CA ASP A 107 -0.63 13.25 -6.66
C ASP A 107 0.62 13.77 -5.92
N LEU A 108 1.75 13.07 -6.02
CA LEU A 108 3.02 13.52 -5.44
C LEU A 108 3.58 14.74 -6.16
N ILE A 109 3.65 14.71 -7.48
CA ILE A 109 4.12 15.84 -8.30
C ILE A 109 3.26 17.08 -8.00
N ARG A 110 1.94 16.89 -7.93
CA ARG A 110 1.01 17.96 -7.59
C ARG A 110 1.29 18.53 -6.20
N LYS A 111 1.47 17.67 -5.20
CA LYS A 111 1.80 18.10 -3.81
C LYS A 111 3.13 18.87 -3.76
N GLU A 112 4.11 18.50 -4.58
CA GLU A 112 5.38 19.22 -4.71
C GLU A 112 5.19 20.57 -5.39
N ALA A 113 4.47 20.61 -6.51
CA ALA A 113 4.12 21.85 -7.21
C ALA A 113 3.31 22.81 -6.32
N ASP A 114 2.36 22.30 -5.53
CA ASP A 114 1.58 23.07 -4.55
C ASP A 114 2.50 23.72 -3.51
N LYS A 115 3.49 22.99 -2.98
CA LYS A 115 4.48 23.51 -2.02
C LYS A 115 5.35 24.61 -2.62
N LEU A 116 5.66 24.51 -3.91
CA LEU A 116 6.43 25.51 -4.65
C LEU A 116 5.56 26.68 -5.15
N GLY A 117 4.25 26.65 -4.93
CA GLY A 117 3.33 27.70 -5.40
C GLY A 117 3.11 27.71 -6.91
N LEU A 118 3.37 26.58 -7.59
CA LEU A 118 3.25 26.44 -9.05
C LEU A 118 1.83 26.10 -9.51
N THR A 119 0.95 25.72 -8.59
CA THR A 119 -0.44 25.38 -8.86
C THR A 119 -1.37 26.55 -8.59
N SER A 120 -2.56 26.47 -9.15
CA SER A 120 -3.61 27.47 -9.06
C SER A 120 -4.93 26.86 -8.60
N ARG A 121 -5.92 27.71 -8.29
CA ARG A 121 -7.28 27.24 -7.98
C ARG A 121 -7.95 26.53 -9.17
N ALA A 122 -7.52 26.80 -10.40
CA ALA A 122 -8.08 26.18 -11.59
C ALA A 122 -7.71 24.69 -11.70
N ASP A 123 -6.68 24.24 -10.99
CA ASP A 123 -6.25 22.84 -10.97
C ASP A 123 -7.20 21.91 -10.18
N GLY A 124 -8.31 22.46 -9.65
CA GLY A 124 -9.33 21.73 -8.91
C GLY A 124 -8.83 21.19 -7.57
N LEU A 125 -9.64 20.43 -6.85
CA LEU A 125 -9.18 19.66 -5.67
C LEU A 125 -9.78 18.26 -5.77
N ARG A 126 -8.92 17.25 -5.67
CA ARG A 126 -9.30 15.84 -5.59
C ARG A 126 -8.58 15.23 -4.41
N ASN A 127 -9.24 14.34 -3.67
CA ASN A 127 -8.58 13.56 -2.64
C ASN A 127 -7.50 12.67 -3.29
N PRO A 128 -6.25 12.68 -2.80
CA PRO A 128 -5.20 11.80 -3.29
C PRO A 128 -5.63 10.34 -3.32
N ILE A 129 -5.16 9.58 -4.31
CA ILE A 129 -5.59 8.19 -4.51
C ILE A 129 -5.28 7.30 -3.30
N LEU A 130 -4.16 7.52 -2.62
CA LEU A 130 -3.80 6.78 -1.41
C LEU A 130 -4.83 6.99 -0.28
N GLU A 131 -5.40 8.19 -0.16
CA GLU A 131 -6.45 8.45 0.83
C GLU A 131 -7.74 7.72 0.47
N VAL A 132 -8.11 7.72 -0.82
CA VAL A 132 -9.30 7.01 -1.32
C VAL A 132 -9.16 5.50 -1.20
N ILE A 133 -8.00 4.93 -1.55
CA ILE A 133 -7.69 3.51 -1.33
C ILE A 133 -7.82 3.18 0.15
N LEU A 134 -7.21 3.99 1.01
CA LEU A 134 -7.24 3.76 2.45
C LEU A 134 -8.65 3.85 3.03
N GLU A 135 -9.49 4.78 2.58
CA GLU A 135 -10.91 4.82 2.91
C GLU A 135 -11.62 3.52 2.56
N GLU A 136 -11.39 2.96 1.38
CA GLU A 136 -12.04 1.72 0.96
C GLU A 136 -11.55 0.50 1.75
N LEU A 137 -10.23 0.38 1.98
CA LEU A 137 -9.64 -0.74 2.73
C LEU A 137 -9.98 -0.73 4.23
N THR A 138 -10.24 0.45 4.79
CA THR A 138 -10.71 0.59 6.18
C THR A 138 -12.21 0.36 6.30
N TYR A 139 -12.99 0.75 5.29
CA TYR A 139 -14.42 0.51 5.25
C TYR A 139 -14.77 -0.96 5.05
N ASN A 140 -14.05 -1.65 4.15
CA ASN A 140 -14.26 -3.07 3.87
C ASN A 140 -12.97 -3.86 4.08
N THR A 141 -12.80 -4.39 5.29
CA THR A 141 -11.60 -5.14 5.69
C THR A 141 -11.40 -6.44 4.91
N ILE A 142 -12.45 -6.99 4.29
CA ILE A 142 -12.38 -8.17 3.42
C ILE A 142 -11.48 -7.89 2.20
N TYR A 143 -11.39 -6.64 1.78
CA TYR A 143 -10.54 -6.21 0.68
C TYR A 143 -9.07 -6.03 1.07
N LEU A 144 -8.74 -6.00 2.36
CA LEU A 144 -7.39 -5.67 2.82
C LEU A 144 -6.36 -6.73 2.43
N SER A 145 -6.58 -7.99 2.82
CA SER A 145 -5.64 -9.08 2.53
C SER A 145 -5.44 -9.28 1.02
N PRO A 146 -6.51 -9.43 0.21
CA PRO A 146 -6.34 -9.66 -1.22
C PRO A 146 -5.70 -8.45 -1.92
N PHE A 147 -5.98 -7.22 -1.46
CA PHE A 147 -5.33 -6.02 -1.98
C PHE A 147 -3.82 -6.02 -1.69
N LEU A 148 -3.41 -6.31 -0.46
CA LEU A 148 -1.99 -6.33 -0.08
C LEU A 148 -1.20 -7.46 -0.75
N LEU A 149 -1.87 -8.57 -1.09
CA LEU A 149 -1.29 -9.65 -1.90
C LEU A 149 -1.18 -9.24 -3.36
N ALA A 150 -2.23 -8.63 -3.92
CA ALA A 150 -2.24 -8.21 -5.31
C ALA A 150 -1.24 -7.06 -5.55
N PHE A 151 -1.18 -6.06 -4.69
CA PHE A 151 -0.40 -4.83 -4.91
C PHE A 151 1.06 -5.01 -4.45
N THR A 152 1.93 -5.37 -5.39
CA THR A 152 3.29 -5.89 -5.13
C THR A 152 4.36 -4.80 -5.05
N GLU A 153 4.05 -3.58 -5.46
CA GLU A 153 4.98 -2.45 -5.47
C GLU A 153 5.33 -2.03 -4.04
N TRP A 154 6.51 -2.45 -3.58
CA TRP A 154 6.91 -2.40 -2.17
C TRP A 154 6.73 -1.00 -1.55
N LYS A 155 7.17 0.07 -2.24
CA LYS A 155 7.14 1.46 -1.75
C LYS A 155 5.72 1.90 -1.45
N TRP A 156 4.80 1.62 -2.37
CA TRP A 156 3.40 2.02 -2.24
C TRP A 156 2.62 1.10 -1.31
N LYS A 157 2.90 -0.21 -1.33
CA LYS A 157 2.36 -1.17 -0.36
C LYS A 157 2.71 -0.74 1.06
N LEU A 158 3.98 -0.42 1.31
CA LEU A 158 4.44 0.04 2.63
C LEU A 158 3.80 1.37 3.00
N GLN A 159 3.74 2.33 2.07
CA GLN A 159 3.07 3.61 2.30
C GLN A 159 1.59 3.44 2.71
N ILE A 160 0.85 2.53 2.06
CA ILE A 160 -0.55 2.26 2.42
C ILE A 160 -0.66 1.67 3.82
N ILE A 161 0.20 0.70 4.16
CA ILE A 161 0.24 0.09 5.49
C ILE A 161 0.50 1.15 6.56
N LEU A 162 1.49 2.01 6.34
CA LEU A 162 1.85 3.06 7.27
C LEU A 162 0.75 4.12 7.41
N LEU A 163 0.10 4.51 6.31
CA LEU A 163 -1.06 5.38 6.35
C LEU A 163 -2.23 4.73 7.11
N TYR A 164 -2.42 3.41 7.00
CA TYR A 164 -3.42 2.68 7.76
C TYR A 164 -3.20 2.81 9.26
N PHE A 165 -1.97 2.57 9.72
CA PHE A 165 -1.61 2.76 11.11
C PHE A 165 -1.74 4.22 11.58
N SER A 166 -1.37 5.18 10.74
CA SER A 166 -1.46 6.61 11.06
C SER A 166 -2.89 7.10 11.38
N ARG A 167 -3.93 6.42 10.86
CA ARG A 167 -5.33 6.75 11.20
C ARG A 167 -5.68 6.48 12.65
N TYR A 168 -5.00 5.53 13.28
CA TYR A 168 -5.27 5.10 14.65
C TYR A 168 -4.25 5.66 15.65
N GLN A 169 -3.23 6.38 15.17
CA GLN A 169 -2.40 7.20 16.04
C GLN A 169 -3.25 8.31 16.64
N VAL A 170 -3.47 8.26 17.96
CA VAL A 170 -4.04 9.37 18.71
C VAL A 170 -3.10 10.56 18.52
N LYS A 171 -3.54 11.57 17.76
CA LYS A 171 -2.81 12.84 17.66
C LYS A 171 -2.70 13.45 19.05
N ALA A 172 -1.58 13.23 19.73
CA ALA A 172 -1.19 13.99 20.89
C ALA A 172 -0.76 15.39 20.43
N ALA A 173 -1.73 16.26 20.11
CA ALA A 173 -1.69 17.72 20.23
C ALA A 173 -2.83 18.35 19.41
N LEU A 174 -3.63 19.16 20.11
CA LEU A 174 -4.41 20.24 19.51
C LEU A 174 -3.49 21.07 18.59
N ARG A 175 -3.64 20.95 17.27
CA ARG A 175 -2.90 21.77 16.31
C ARG A 175 -3.81 22.87 15.78
N THR A 176 -3.42 24.11 16.06
CA THR A 176 -3.99 25.33 15.50
C THR A 176 -3.78 25.38 13.98
N ARG A 177 -4.66 26.14 13.31
CA ARG A 177 -5.03 26.16 11.89
C ARG A 177 -3.92 26.40 10.84
N ARG A 178 -2.63 26.45 11.21
CA ARG A 178 -1.48 26.59 10.30
C ARG A 178 -0.22 26.02 10.94
N SER A 179 0.01 24.71 10.81
CA SER A 179 1.36 24.17 10.98
C SER A 179 1.61 23.11 9.94
N ASP A 180 2.75 23.25 9.27
CA ASP A 180 3.17 22.45 8.13
C ASP A 180 3.10 20.95 8.40
N ASN A 181 2.47 20.24 7.46
CA ASN A 181 2.78 18.87 7.02
C ASN A 181 3.58 17.97 7.99
N SER A 182 3.13 17.79 9.23
CA SER A 182 3.68 16.75 10.09
C SER A 182 3.08 15.39 9.71
N GLN A 183 3.33 14.94 8.48
CA GLN A 183 3.70 13.54 8.31
C GLN A 183 5.05 13.39 9.00
N GLN A 184 5.06 13.40 10.34
CA GLN A 184 6.16 12.85 11.13
C GLN A 184 6.50 11.51 10.49
N ASP A 185 7.78 11.29 10.17
CA ASP A 185 8.24 10.22 9.28
C ASP A 185 7.48 8.92 9.57
N LEU A 186 6.51 8.63 8.69
CA LEU A 186 5.73 7.41 8.79
C LEU A 186 6.72 6.29 8.47
N THR A 187 7.08 5.52 9.50
CA THR A 187 8.08 4.46 9.40
C THR A 187 7.55 3.15 9.96
N VAL A 188 8.14 2.03 9.53
CA VAL A 188 7.82 0.72 10.10
C VAL A 188 8.16 0.69 11.59
N GLU A 189 9.27 1.31 11.99
CA GLU A 189 9.65 1.45 13.38
C GLU A 189 8.58 2.17 14.21
N SER A 190 8.06 3.31 13.73
CA SER A 190 7.03 4.06 14.44
C SER A 190 5.71 3.28 14.50
N ALA A 191 5.36 2.52 13.45
CA ALA A 191 4.19 1.65 13.47
C ALA A 191 4.32 0.52 14.50
N LEU A 192 5.48 -0.12 14.58
CA LEU A 192 5.79 -1.15 15.57
C LEU A 192 5.80 -0.61 17.01
N SER A 193 6.20 0.65 17.19
CA SER A 193 6.24 1.28 18.52
C SER A 193 4.88 1.36 19.19
N MET A 194 3.80 1.39 18.40
CA MET A 194 2.40 1.36 18.89
C MET A 194 2.02 0.05 19.58
N PHE A 195 2.84 -0.99 19.43
CA PHE A 195 2.65 -2.31 20.03
C PHE A 195 3.81 -2.70 20.97
N SER A 196 4.70 -1.76 21.30
CA SER A 196 5.92 -2.01 22.09
C SER A 196 5.63 -2.38 23.55
N THR A 197 4.50 -1.94 24.09
CA THR A 197 4.07 -2.23 25.47
C THR A 197 2.68 -2.84 25.49
N GLU A 198 2.33 -3.55 26.57
CA GLU A 198 0.98 -4.09 26.74
C GLU A 198 -0.10 -2.99 26.76
N ALA A 199 0.19 -1.84 27.38
CA ALA A 199 -0.74 -0.72 27.43
C ALA A 199 -1.02 -0.11 26.04
N SER A 200 0.04 0.11 25.24
CA SER A 200 -0.07 0.65 23.88
C SER A 200 -0.76 -0.33 22.94
N ALA A 201 -0.35 -1.61 22.96
CA ALA A 201 -1.02 -2.66 22.19
C ALA A 201 -2.51 -2.78 22.58
N LYS A 202 -2.85 -2.68 23.87
CA LYS A 202 -4.25 -2.73 24.33
C LYS A 202 -5.06 -1.53 23.84
N ALA A 203 -4.45 -0.35 23.74
CA ALA A 203 -5.09 0.81 23.14
C ALA A 203 -5.34 0.59 21.64
N MET A 204 -4.38 0.02 20.91
CA MET A 204 -4.52 -0.28 19.49
C MET A 204 -5.62 -1.31 19.22
N VAL A 205 -5.67 -2.41 19.99
CA VAL A 205 -6.72 -3.44 19.86
C VAL A 205 -8.13 -2.88 20.10
N LYS A 206 -8.28 -1.81 20.89
CA LYS A 206 -9.57 -1.12 21.05
C LYS A 206 -9.97 -0.32 19.81
N MET A 207 -9.00 0.12 19.02
CA MET A 207 -9.19 1.00 17.86
C MET A 207 -9.26 0.24 16.53
N MET A 208 -8.57 -0.91 16.44
CA MET A 208 -8.51 -1.75 15.27
C MET A 208 -8.56 -3.23 15.61
N CYS A 209 -9.12 -4.02 14.69
CA CYS A 209 -9.17 -5.48 14.80
C CYS A 209 -7.74 -6.04 14.92
N PRO A 210 -7.45 -6.93 15.88
CA PRO A 210 -6.09 -7.37 16.13
C PRO A 210 -5.56 -8.28 15.00
N GLU A 211 -6.43 -9.02 14.31
CA GLU A 211 -6.09 -9.77 13.09
C GLU A 211 -5.66 -8.83 11.96
N VAL A 212 -6.34 -7.67 11.82
CA VAL A 212 -5.93 -6.64 10.84
C VAL A 212 -4.55 -6.08 11.19
N ALA A 213 -4.27 -5.88 12.49
CA ALA A 213 -2.95 -5.41 12.93
C ALA A 213 -1.85 -6.43 12.60
N GLN A 214 -2.07 -7.72 12.88
CA GLN A 214 -1.12 -8.79 12.56
C GLN A 214 -0.83 -8.86 11.06
N LEU A 215 -1.88 -8.81 10.24
CA LEU A 215 -1.77 -8.86 8.78
C LEU A 215 -0.93 -7.69 8.23
N LEU A 216 -1.24 -6.47 8.68
CA LEU A 216 -0.51 -5.26 8.28
C LEU A 216 0.96 -5.31 8.71
N LEU A 217 1.22 -5.72 9.96
CA LEU A 217 2.59 -5.87 10.45
C LEU A 217 3.35 -6.94 9.65
N ALA A 218 2.75 -8.09 9.38
CA ALA A 218 3.40 -9.18 8.64
C ALA A 218 3.74 -8.76 7.21
N HIS A 219 2.85 -8.05 6.52
CA HIS A 219 3.16 -7.51 5.19
C HIS A 219 4.22 -6.41 5.22
N ALA A 220 4.23 -5.54 6.23
CA ALA A 220 5.30 -4.55 6.39
C ALA A 220 6.65 -5.23 6.59
N TYR A 221 6.70 -6.26 7.45
CA TYR A 221 7.92 -7.03 7.70
C TYR A 221 8.41 -7.78 6.46
N GLN A 222 7.51 -8.40 5.69
CA GLN A 222 7.83 -9.03 4.42
C GLN A 222 8.46 -8.04 3.43
N VAL A 223 7.96 -6.80 3.38
CA VAL A 223 8.56 -5.75 2.57
C VAL A 223 9.96 -5.40 3.07
N CYS A 224 10.17 -5.23 4.38
CA CYS A 224 11.50 -4.97 4.96
C CYS A 224 12.53 -6.04 4.55
N LEU A 225 12.15 -7.32 4.63
CA LEU A 225 13.02 -8.43 4.20
C LEU A 225 13.39 -8.37 2.72
N SER A 226 12.48 -7.90 1.88
CA SER A 226 12.66 -7.90 0.42
C SER A 226 13.56 -6.75 -0.06
N VAL A 227 13.64 -5.65 0.70
CA VAL A 227 14.31 -4.42 0.25
C VAL A 227 15.72 -4.26 0.81
N ASP A 228 16.06 -4.93 1.92
CA ASP A 228 17.41 -4.94 2.52
C ASP A 228 18.49 -5.61 1.61
N GLY A 229 18.06 -6.27 0.52
CA GLY A 229 18.91 -6.88 -0.51
C GLY A 229 19.38 -5.94 -1.63
N GLY A 230 20.20 -4.93 -1.32
CA GLY A 230 21.16 -4.34 -2.26
C GLY A 230 20.64 -3.59 -3.51
N SER A 231 19.47 -2.95 -3.48
CA SER A 231 18.96 -2.19 -4.63
C SER A 231 19.35 -0.70 -4.62
N SER A 232 19.26 -0.04 -5.78
CA SER A 232 19.40 1.43 -5.95
C SER A 232 18.40 2.24 -5.11
N GLU A 233 17.39 1.60 -4.52
CA GLU A 233 16.34 2.23 -3.71
C GLU A 233 16.58 2.09 -2.20
N ALA A 234 17.76 1.61 -1.79
CA ALA A 234 18.11 1.35 -0.39
C ALA A 234 17.92 2.58 0.53
N ASN A 235 18.17 3.81 0.04
CA ASN A 235 17.98 5.02 0.83
C ASN A 235 16.50 5.32 1.14
N ASP A 236 15.62 5.17 0.14
CA ASP A 236 14.17 5.35 0.33
C ASP A 236 13.62 4.29 1.28
N ALA A 237 14.12 3.06 1.14
CA ALA A 237 13.76 1.93 1.99
C ALA A 237 14.20 2.14 3.44
N ALA A 238 15.46 2.50 3.67
CA ALA A 238 16.00 2.79 4.99
C ALA A 238 15.19 3.90 5.67
N LYS A 239 14.82 4.95 4.92
CA LYS A 239 13.96 6.02 5.41
C LYS A 239 12.57 5.53 5.82
N MET A 240 11.93 4.67 5.03
CA MET A 240 10.61 4.10 5.38
C MET A 240 10.68 3.05 6.48
N MET A 241 11.79 2.34 6.64
CA MET A 241 11.99 1.41 7.75
C MET A 241 12.17 2.16 9.07
N GLY A 242 13.00 3.21 9.07
CA GLY A 242 13.35 4.02 10.23
C GLY A 242 14.37 3.39 11.18
N ALA A 243 14.62 2.09 11.05
CA ALA A 243 15.57 1.33 11.87
C ALA A 243 16.21 0.19 11.06
N SER A 244 17.24 -0.44 11.62
CA SER A 244 17.87 -1.61 11.01
C SER A 244 16.92 -2.81 10.95
N LEU A 245 17.13 -3.73 9.99
CA LEU A 245 16.30 -4.93 9.87
C LEU A 245 16.29 -5.77 11.16
N LEU A 246 17.41 -5.82 11.89
CA LEU A 246 17.53 -6.50 13.18
C LEU A 246 16.62 -5.85 14.24
N GLU A 247 16.68 -4.52 14.39
CA GLU A 247 15.82 -3.79 15.33
C GLU A 247 14.35 -3.93 14.98
N ILE A 248 14.01 -3.85 13.69
CA ILE A 248 12.66 -4.12 13.18
C ILE A 248 12.21 -5.53 13.55
N SER A 249 13.07 -6.53 13.38
CA SER A 249 12.77 -7.94 13.73
C SER A 249 12.51 -8.11 15.23
N CYS A 250 13.33 -7.49 16.09
CA CYS A 250 13.13 -7.49 17.54
C CYS A 250 11.79 -6.84 17.93
N LYS A 251 11.50 -5.64 17.39
CA LYS A 251 10.26 -4.92 17.65
C LYS A 251 9.04 -5.66 17.12
N PHE A 252 9.16 -6.33 15.97
CA PHE A 252 8.12 -7.16 15.38
C PHE A 252 7.75 -8.36 16.26
N VAL A 253 8.75 -9.10 16.76
CA VAL A 253 8.53 -10.21 17.70
C VAL A 253 7.84 -9.72 18.98
N LEU A 254 8.31 -8.60 19.55
CA LEU A 254 7.69 -7.99 20.73
C LEU A 254 6.24 -7.55 20.48
N ALA A 255 5.95 -6.95 19.33
CA ALA A 255 4.60 -6.54 18.95
C ALA A 255 3.63 -7.73 18.92
N PHE A 256 4.02 -8.84 18.28
CA PHE A 256 3.21 -10.06 18.24
C PHE A 256 3.01 -10.69 19.62
N GLN A 257 4.04 -10.68 20.47
CA GLN A 257 3.93 -11.16 21.85
C GLN A 257 2.92 -10.32 22.66
N ASN A 258 2.97 -9.00 22.55
CA ASN A 258 2.04 -8.12 23.26
C ASN A 258 0.61 -8.27 22.74
N LEU A 259 0.42 -8.35 21.41
CA LEU A 259 -0.90 -8.63 20.82
C LEU A 259 -1.51 -9.93 21.33
N ARG A 260 -0.70 -11.00 21.41
CA ARG A 260 -1.13 -12.31 21.91
C ARG A 260 -1.42 -12.33 23.41
N LYS A 261 -0.69 -11.57 24.22
CA LYS A 261 -0.98 -11.44 25.66
C LYS A 261 -2.35 -10.81 25.90
N ILE A 262 -2.71 -9.81 25.10
CA ILE A 262 -3.99 -9.09 25.22
C ILE A 262 -5.14 -9.94 24.69
N ASN A 263 -4.93 -10.64 23.58
CA ASN A 263 -5.90 -11.52 22.95
C ASN A 263 -5.34 -12.94 22.83
N THR A 264 -5.55 -13.74 23.87
CA THR A 264 -5.01 -15.11 23.93
C THR A 264 -5.55 -16.04 22.84
N ASN A 265 -6.77 -15.77 22.36
CA ASN A 265 -7.47 -16.56 21.34
C ASN A 265 -7.27 -16.03 19.89
N ILE A 266 -6.37 -15.06 19.70
CA ILE A 266 -6.15 -14.47 18.37
C ILE A 266 -5.70 -15.53 17.36
N GLN A 267 -6.39 -15.60 16.23
CA GLN A 267 -6.02 -16.51 15.15
C GLN A 267 -4.84 -15.91 14.38
N ILE A 268 -3.74 -16.67 14.32
CA ILE A 268 -2.57 -16.31 13.52
C ILE A 268 -2.60 -17.15 12.25
N SER A 269 -2.71 -16.48 11.11
CA SER A 269 -2.63 -17.09 9.78
C SER A 269 -1.26 -17.74 9.53
N GLN A 270 -1.18 -18.62 8.53
CA GLN A 270 0.08 -19.25 8.15
C GLN A 270 1.13 -18.22 7.72
N PHE A 271 0.72 -17.22 6.94
CA PHE A 271 1.59 -16.12 6.49
C PHE A 271 2.22 -15.35 7.67
N GLU A 272 1.42 -15.01 8.69
CA GLU A 272 1.91 -14.29 9.87
C GLU A 272 2.85 -15.16 10.72
N LYS A 273 2.59 -16.48 10.82
CA LYS A 273 3.48 -17.42 11.51
C LYS A 273 4.85 -17.49 10.84
N GLU A 274 4.89 -17.53 9.52
CA GLU A 274 6.14 -17.56 8.74
C GLU A 274 6.94 -16.26 8.92
N ALA A 275 6.27 -15.10 8.89
CA ALA A 275 6.89 -13.81 9.18
C ALA A 275 7.48 -13.79 10.62
N LEU A 276 6.72 -14.26 11.61
CA LEU A 276 7.16 -14.32 13.01
C LEU A 276 8.32 -15.28 13.23
N PHE A 277 8.29 -16.45 12.59
CA PHE A 277 9.38 -17.42 12.65
C PHE A 277 10.67 -16.87 12.05
N THR A 278 10.57 -16.21 10.88
CA THR A 278 11.69 -15.56 10.21
C THR A 278 12.31 -14.48 11.12
N ALA A 279 11.49 -13.59 11.69
CA ALA A 279 11.95 -12.55 12.59
C ALA A 279 12.65 -13.11 13.83
N ALA A 280 12.06 -14.12 14.48
CA ALA A 280 12.64 -14.74 15.66
C ALA A 280 13.98 -15.45 15.36
N THR A 281 14.12 -16.02 14.16
CA THR A 281 15.35 -16.67 13.72
C THR A 281 16.45 -15.65 13.47
N LEU A 282 16.13 -14.52 12.83
CA LEU A 282 17.08 -13.43 12.56
C LEU A 282 17.58 -12.81 13.87
N THR A 283 16.68 -12.55 14.83
CA THR A 283 17.06 -12.04 16.16
C THR A 283 17.97 -13.01 16.93
N ARG A 284 17.75 -14.33 16.82
CA ARG A 284 18.59 -15.33 17.51
C ARG A 284 19.96 -15.50 16.89
N LYS A 285 20.07 -15.49 15.56
CA LYS A 285 21.36 -15.68 14.87
C LYS A 285 22.35 -14.56 15.19
N LEU A 286 21.88 -13.32 15.25
CA LEU A 286 22.71 -12.13 15.46
C LEU A 286 22.96 -11.79 16.94
N GLN A 287 22.35 -12.51 17.89
CA GLN A 287 22.68 -12.43 19.32
C GLN A 287 23.80 -13.40 19.74
N ASN A 288 24.14 -14.36 18.88
CA ASN A 288 25.16 -15.38 19.12
C ASN A 288 26.46 -15.12 18.32
N GLU A 289 26.55 -13.97 17.64
CA GLU A 289 27.76 -13.39 17.02
C GLU A 289 28.26 -12.23 17.90
#